data_AF-A0A674MYP6-F1
#
_entry.id   AF-A0A674MYP6-F1
#
_cell.length_a   1.000
_cell.length_b   1.000
_cell.length_c   1.000
_cell.angle_alpha   90.00
_cell.angle_beta   90.00
_cell.angle_gamma   90.00
#
_symmetry.space_group_name_H-M   'P 1'
#
loop_
_entity.id
_entity.type
_entity.pdbx_description
1 polymer ?
#
loop_
_entity_poly.entity_id
_entity_poly.type
_entity_poly.pdbx_seq_one_letter_code
_entity_poly.pdbx_strand_id
1 'polypeptide(L)'
;MQMIKKGFQRGTVIGCHLCNESSREISSILNIPKSTVGFIIRKWTSLGTTATQPGRGRPGKLTEGSADAEAQSGATELQTSCDLQMSPRTVRRELHGMSVHGRAAASQPYITKANAERRVQWCKARRHWTLEQARPSPPTSV
;
A
#
# COMPACT_ATOMS: atom_id res chain seq x y z
N MET A 1 -16.54 -16.89 -35.11
CA MET A 1 -15.53 -17.02 -34.04
C MET A 1 -16.10 -16.38 -32.77
N GLN A 2 -16.69 -17.16 -31.86
CA GLN A 2 -17.36 -16.61 -30.66
C GLN A 2 -16.31 -16.15 -29.63
N MET A 3 -16.23 -14.84 -29.43
CA MET A 3 -15.43 -14.23 -28.36
C MET A 3 -16.11 -14.44 -27.00
N ILE A 4 -15.85 -15.59 -26.39
CA ILE A 4 -16.18 -15.80 -24.99
C ILE A 4 -15.05 -15.19 -24.15
N LYS A 5 -15.37 -14.30 -23.20
CA LYS A 5 -14.38 -13.67 -22.30
C LYS A 5 -13.54 -14.77 -21.62
N LYS A 6 -12.20 -14.65 -21.65
CA LYS A 6 -11.26 -15.67 -21.12
C LYS A 6 -11.56 -16.16 -19.70
N GLY A 7 -12.09 -15.28 -18.83
CA GLY A 7 -12.51 -15.66 -17.47
C GLY A 7 -13.66 -16.67 -17.47
N PHE A 8 -14.63 -16.51 -18.36
CA PHE A 8 -15.77 -17.41 -18.52
C PHE A 8 -15.32 -18.77 -19.07
N GLN A 9 -14.45 -18.80 -20.08
CA GLN A 9 -13.91 -20.05 -20.65
C GLN A 9 -13.24 -20.94 -19.59
N ARG A 10 -12.41 -20.35 -18.72
CA ARG A 10 -11.75 -21.13 -17.66
C ARG A 10 -12.74 -21.63 -16.60
N GLY A 11 -13.80 -20.86 -16.31
CA GLY A 11 -14.90 -21.31 -15.45
C GLY A 11 -15.63 -22.51 -16.04
N THR A 12 -15.92 -22.50 -17.34
CA THR A 12 -16.53 -23.64 -18.05
C THR A 12 -15.65 -24.89 -18.00
N VAL A 13 -14.33 -24.75 -18.15
CA VAL A 13 -13.38 -25.88 -18.01
C VAL A 13 -13.49 -26.53 -16.63
N ILE A 14 -13.55 -25.73 -15.56
CA ILE A 14 -13.71 -26.26 -14.19
C ILE A 14 -15.09 -26.88 -14.01
N GLY A 15 -16.15 -26.27 -14.54
CA GLY A 15 -17.49 -26.83 -14.52
C GLY A 15 -17.54 -28.24 -15.15
N CYS A 16 -17.00 -28.41 -16.36
CA CYS A 16 -16.94 -29.72 -17.00
C CYS A 16 -16.08 -30.72 -16.22
N HIS A 17 -14.96 -30.26 -15.64
CA HIS A 17 -14.11 -31.11 -14.81
C HIS A 17 -14.83 -31.64 -13.56
N LEU A 18 -15.65 -30.80 -12.91
CA LEU A 18 -16.50 -31.21 -11.77
C LEU A 18 -17.61 -32.18 -12.17
N CYS A 19 -18.04 -32.16 -13.43
CA CYS A 19 -18.96 -33.14 -14.00
C CYS A 19 -18.29 -34.46 -14.42
N ASN A 20 -17.04 -34.71 -14.00
CA ASN A 20 -16.24 -35.90 -14.34
C ASN A 20 -15.91 -36.07 -15.84
N GLU A 21 -16.01 -35.01 -16.64
CA GLU A 21 -15.54 -35.04 -18.03
C GLU A 21 -14.02 -35.15 -18.10
N SER A 22 -13.51 -35.98 -19.00
CA SER A 22 -12.07 -36.13 -19.19
C SER A 22 -11.48 -34.87 -19.83
N SER A 23 -10.20 -34.59 -19.59
CA SER A 23 -9.52 -33.45 -20.24
C SER A 23 -9.53 -33.51 -21.78
N ARG A 24 -9.74 -34.71 -22.37
CA ARG A 24 -9.87 -34.89 -23.82
C ARG A 24 -11.25 -34.46 -24.30
N GLU A 25 -12.31 -34.86 -23.61
CA GLU A 25 -13.68 -34.42 -23.92
C GLU A 25 -13.82 -32.91 -23.77
N ILE A 26 -13.33 -32.34 -22.67
CA ILE A 26 -13.33 -30.89 -22.43
C ILE A 26 -12.58 -30.14 -23.56
N SER A 27 -11.46 -30.70 -24.02
CA SER A 27 -10.67 -30.14 -25.11
C SER A 27 -11.45 -30.13 -26.43
N SER A 28 -12.16 -31.21 -26.75
CA SER A 28 -13.00 -31.32 -27.94
C SER A 28 -14.22 -30.39 -27.88
N ILE A 29 -14.90 -30.33 -26.73
CA ILE A 29 -16.12 -29.52 -26.54
C ILE A 29 -15.80 -28.03 -26.61
N LEU A 30 -14.75 -27.58 -25.92
CA LEU A 30 -14.40 -26.17 -25.82
C LEU A 30 -13.43 -25.69 -26.90
N ASN A 31 -12.91 -26.61 -27.72
CA ASN A 31 -11.86 -26.36 -28.70
C ASN A 31 -10.63 -25.64 -28.09
N ILE A 32 -10.20 -26.12 -26.91
CA ILE A 32 -9.05 -25.61 -26.17
C ILE A 32 -7.98 -26.69 -26.15
N PRO A 33 -6.68 -26.35 -26.32
CA PRO A 33 -5.61 -27.35 -26.23
C PRO A 33 -5.64 -28.12 -24.91
N LYS A 34 -5.49 -29.45 -24.96
CA LYS A 34 -5.44 -30.33 -23.78
C LYS A 34 -4.44 -29.85 -22.71
N SER A 35 -3.30 -29.31 -23.12
CA SER A 35 -2.29 -28.74 -22.22
C SER A 35 -2.82 -27.57 -21.40
N THR A 36 -3.66 -26.73 -22.01
CA THR A 36 -4.29 -25.57 -21.36
C THR A 36 -5.39 -26.03 -20.40
N VAL A 37 -6.20 -27.01 -20.79
CA VAL A 37 -7.19 -27.65 -19.90
C VAL A 37 -6.49 -28.23 -18.66
N GLY A 38 -5.43 -29.02 -18.85
CA GLY A 38 -4.65 -29.58 -17.75
C GLY A 38 -3.99 -28.51 -16.86
N PHE A 39 -3.49 -27.42 -17.43
CA PHE A 39 -2.95 -26.30 -16.66
C PHE A 39 -4.02 -25.63 -15.79
N ILE A 40 -5.21 -25.38 -16.34
CA ILE A 40 -6.33 -24.77 -15.62
C ILE A 40 -6.78 -25.66 -14.46
N ILE A 41 -6.98 -26.95 -14.70
CA ILE A 41 -7.37 -27.92 -13.67
C ILE A 41 -6.32 -27.96 -12.55
N ARG A 42 -5.04 -28.16 -12.90
CA ARG A 42 -3.94 -28.20 -11.90
C ARG A 42 -3.89 -26.93 -11.06
N LYS A 43 -4.02 -25.77 -11.69
CA LYS A 43 -4.02 -24.48 -11.00
C LYS A 43 -5.22 -24.34 -10.06
N TRP A 44 -6.39 -24.81 -10.47
CA TRP A 44 -7.59 -24.77 -9.64
C TRP A 44 -7.49 -25.76 -8.47
N THR A 45 -7.01 -26.99 -8.69
CA THR A 45 -6.81 -27.98 -7.62
C THR A 45 -5.79 -27.51 -6.58
N SER A 46 -4.73 -26.80 -6.97
CA SER A 46 -3.69 -26.36 -6.04
C SER A 46 -3.97 -25.00 -5.37
N LEU A 47 -4.54 -24.04 -6.09
CA LEU A 47 -4.73 -22.65 -5.61
C LEU A 47 -6.20 -22.27 -5.39
N GLY A 48 -7.16 -23.13 -5.74
CA GLY A 48 -8.60 -22.86 -5.66
C GLY A 48 -9.09 -21.72 -6.57
N THR A 49 -8.22 -21.21 -7.46
CA THR A 49 -8.47 -19.94 -8.17
C THR A 49 -8.21 -20.05 -9.67
N THR A 50 -9.19 -19.58 -10.42
CA THR A 50 -9.16 -19.52 -11.89
C THR A 50 -8.70 -18.13 -12.41
N ALA A 51 -8.66 -17.13 -11.53
CA ALA A 51 -8.21 -15.78 -11.82
C ALA A 51 -6.71 -15.74 -12.19
N THR A 52 -6.33 -14.77 -13.02
CA THR A 52 -4.92 -14.54 -13.34
C THR A 52 -4.24 -13.92 -12.12
N GLN A 53 -3.19 -14.58 -11.63
CA GLN A 53 -2.40 -14.05 -10.53
C GLN A 53 -1.48 -12.94 -11.08
N PRO A 54 -1.26 -11.86 -10.31
CA PRO A 54 -0.27 -10.86 -10.67
C PRO A 54 1.10 -11.55 -10.81
N GLY A 55 1.86 -11.17 -11.84
CA GLY A 55 3.20 -11.69 -12.02
C GLY A 55 4.12 -11.26 -10.89
N ARG A 56 5.20 -12.03 -10.65
CA ARG A 56 6.22 -11.75 -9.61
C ARG A 56 6.85 -10.35 -9.72
N GLY A 57 6.81 -9.74 -10.90
CA GLY A 57 7.47 -8.47 -11.16
C GLY A 57 9.00 -8.60 -11.13
N ARG A 58 9.68 -7.47 -11.31
CA ARG A 58 11.15 -7.40 -11.22
C ARG A 58 11.55 -7.29 -9.73
N PRO A 59 12.50 -8.10 -9.25
CA PRO A 59 12.99 -7.98 -7.86
C PRO A 59 13.60 -6.59 -7.63
N GLY A 60 13.27 -5.98 -6.49
CA GLY A 60 13.84 -4.72 -6.01
C GLY A 60 15.30 -4.87 -5.57
N LYS A 61 16.02 -3.75 -5.47
CA LYS A 61 17.45 -3.74 -5.06
C LYS A 61 17.66 -3.61 -3.55
N LEU A 62 16.65 -3.17 -2.80
CA LEU A 62 16.72 -3.08 -1.34
C LEU A 62 16.02 -4.27 -0.70
N THR A 63 16.73 -4.92 0.21
CA THR A 63 16.21 -5.99 1.07
C THR A 63 15.76 -5.35 2.39
N GLU A 64 14.60 -5.77 2.91
CA GLU A 64 13.88 -5.22 4.08
C GLU A 64 14.70 -4.92 5.35
N GLY A 65 15.93 -5.45 5.49
CA GLY A 65 16.74 -5.33 6.72
C GLY A 65 17.70 -4.14 6.82
N SER A 66 17.73 -3.21 5.86
CA SER A 66 18.66 -2.06 5.86
C SER A 66 18.00 -0.71 6.17
N ALA A 67 16.67 -0.67 6.36
CA ALA A 67 15.94 0.59 6.43
C ALA A 67 15.86 1.22 7.83
N ASP A 68 16.02 0.43 8.90
CA ASP A 68 15.75 0.89 10.26
C ASP A 68 16.84 1.83 10.83
N ALA A 69 18.05 1.80 10.29
CA ALA A 69 19.17 2.65 10.74
C ALA A 69 19.20 4.04 10.07
N GLU A 70 18.35 4.27 9.05
CA GLU A 70 18.66 5.26 8.01
C GLU A 70 17.62 6.40 7.89
N ALA A 71 16.63 6.45 8.80
CA ALA A 71 15.49 7.37 8.72
C ALA A 71 15.78 8.84 9.11
N GLN A 72 17.01 9.17 9.54
CA GLN A 72 17.36 10.51 10.06
C GLN A 72 18.17 11.39 9.10
N SER A 73 18.67 10.84 8.00
CA SER A 73 19.52 11.58 7.06
C SER A 73 18.85 11.82 5.71
N GLY A 74 19.03 13.01 5.15
CA GLY A 74 18.42 13.41 3.87
C GLY A 74 18.87 12.49 2.73
N ALA A 75 18.06 12.37 1.67
CA ALA A 75 18.29 11.43 0.55
C ALA A 75 19.66 11.56 -0.16
N THR A 76 20.34 12.69 -0.02
CA THR A 76 21.71 12.92 -0.51
C THR A 76 22.80 12.35 0.39
N GLU A 77 22.57 12.25 1.70
CA GLU A 77 23.51 11.64 2.65
C GLU A 77 23.44 10.10 2.59
N LEU A 78 22.25 9.55 2.33
CA LEU A 78 22.03 8.10 2.20
C LEU A 78 22.67 7.48 0.95
N GLN A 79 23.00 8.30 -0.04
CA GLN A 79 23.76 7.88 -1.23
C GLN A 79 25.20 7.49 -0.86
N THR A 80 25.73 8.06 0.22
CA THR A 80 27.14 7.92 0.62
C THR A 80 27.37 6.76 1.59
N SER A 81 26.36 6.39 2.39
CA SER A 81 26.44 5.31 3.38
C SER A 81 26.19 3.92 2.80
N CYS A 82 25.45 3.83 1.70
CA CYS A 82 25.15 2.57 1.03
C CYS A 82 26.07 2.38 -0.19
N ASP A 83 26.94 1.35 -0.17
CA ASP A 83 27.75 0.90 -1.32
C ASP A 83 26.93 0.49 -2.57
N LEU A 84 25.61 0.62 -2.51
CA LEU A 84 24.69 0.41 -3.61
C LEU A 84 24.57 1.71 -4.41
N GLN A 85 25.20 1.74 -5.58
CA GLN A 85 25.00 2.76 -6.63
C GLN A 85 23.52 2.82 -7.05
N MET A 86 22.72 3.55 -6.28
CA MET A 86 21.28 3.69 -6.45
C MET A 86 20.97 5.13 -6.83
N SER A 87 20.05 5.34 -7.76
CA SER A 87 19.63 6.71 -8.05
C SER A 87 18.86 7.30 -6.86
N PRO A 88 18.94 8.61 -6.61
CA PRO A 88 18.11 9.28 -5.59
C PRO A 88 16.61 9.00 -5.75
N ARG A 89 16.15 8.77 -6.99
CA ARG A 89 14.77 8.38 -7.31
C ARG A 89 14.42 6.99 -6.77
N THR A 90 15.35 6.05 -6.80
CA THR A 90 15.16 4.71 -6.24
C THR A 90 15.03 4.79 -4.73
N VAL A 91 15.94 5.49 -4.05
CA VAL A 91 15.88 5.73 -2.60
C VAL A 91 14.54 6.31 -2.20
N ARG A 92 14.07 7.36 -2.90
CA ARG A 92 12.77 7.97 -2.65
C ARG A 92 11.61 6.98 -2.78
N ARG A 93 11.59 6.16 -3.85
CA ARG A 93 10.51 5.17 -4.07
C ARG A 93 10.42 4.16 -2.93
N GLU A 94 11.57 3.69 -2.47
CA GLU A 94 11.66 2.72 -1.36
C GLU A 94 11.20 3.37 -0.05
N LEU A 95 11.67 4.59 0.26
CA LEU A 95 11.20 5.36 1.43
C LEU A 95 9.67 5.56 1.42
N HIS A 96 9.08 5.91 0.27
CA HIS A 96 7.63 6.01 0.13
C HIS A 96 6.92 4.66 0.31
N GLY A 97 7.51 3.55 -0.17
CA GLY A 97 7.02 2.20 0.06
C GLY A 97 6.97 1.84 1.55
N MET A 98 7.94 2.34 2.31
CA MET A 98 8.00 2.22 3.78
C MET A 98 7.19 3.30 4.51
N SER A 99 6.35 4.07 3.81
CA SER A 99 5.54 5.17 4.35
C SER A 99 6.32 6.35 4.95
N VAL A 100 7.63 6.43 4.73
CA VAL A 100 8.47 7.56 5.15
C VAL A 100 8.37 8.67 4.11
N HIS A 101 7.89 9.84 4.54
CA HIS A 101 7.66 10.99 3.67
C HIS A 101 8.46 12.19 4.16
N GLY A 102 9.19 12.83 3.24
CA GLY A 102 9.73 14.17 3.49
C GLY A 102 8.57 15.18 3.56
N ARG A 103 8.39 15.82 4.73
CA ARG A 103 7.45 16.92 4.93
C ARG A 103 8.20 18.11 5.50
N ALA A 104 7.85 19.31 5.05
CA ALA A 104 8.32 20.52 5.71
C ALA A 104 7.63 20.65 7.09
N ALA A 105 8.40 20.97 8.12
CA ALA A 105 7.82 21.29 9.42
C ALA A 105 6.95 22.55 9.31
N ALA A 106 5.82 22.57 10.03
CA ALA A 106 5.03 23.78 10.13
C ALA A 106 5.83 24.88 10.84
N SER A 107 5.74 26.12 10.36
CA SER A 107 6.34 27.26 11.04
C SER A 107 5.66 27.45 12.40
N GLN A 108 6.40 27.26 13.48
CA GLN A 108 5.92 27.50 14.83
C GLN A 108 6.55 28.79 15.38
N PRO A 109 5.77 29.69 15.98
CA PRO A 109 6.33 30.86 16.65
C PRO A 109 7.17 30.41 17.84
N TYR A 110 8.24 31.15 18.13
CA TYR A 110 9.07 30.88 19.29
C TYR A 110 8.28 31.15 20.58
N ILE A 111 8.24 30.16 21.47
CA ILE A 111 7.57 30.25 22.78
C ILE A 111 8.62 29.98 23.85
N THR A 112 8.81 30.93 24.76
CA THR A 112 9.68 30.72 25.93
C THR A 112 9.11 29.63 26.83
N LYS A 113 9.98 28.94 27.59
CA LYS A 113 9.54 27.88 28.52
C LYS A 113 8.43 28.34 29.48
N ALA A 114 8.59 29.53 30.06
CA ALA A 114 7.59 30.13 30.94
C ALA A 114 6.23 30.41 30.23
N ASN A 115 6.26 30.84 28.96
CA ASN A 115 5.02 31.02 28.18
C ASN A 115 4.36 29.68 27.87
N ALA A 116 5.13 28.63 27.57
CA ALA A 116 4.60 27.30 27.31
C ALA A 116 3.91 26.72 28.56
N GLU A 117 4.53 26.85 29.74
CA GLU A 117 3.96 26.42 31.02
C GLU A 117 2.64 27.13 31.32
N ARG A 118 2.59 28.46 31.18
CA ARG A 118 1.36 29.24 31.35
C ARG A 118 0.26 28.80 30.39
N ARG A 119 0.59 28.53 29.12
CA ARG A 119 -0.39 28.01 28.14
C ARG A 119 -0.95 26.65 28.57
N VAL A 120 -0.09 25.74 29.04
CA VAL A 120 -0.52 24.42 29.54
C VAL A 120 -1.42 24.57 30.77
N GLN A 121 -1.04 25.40 31.74
CA GLN A 121 -1.86 25.67 32.94
C GLN A 121 -3.23 26.26 32.57
N TRP A 122 -3.25 27.22 31.65
CA TRP A 122 -4.48 27.85 31.15
C TRP A 122 -5.42 26.81 30.52
N CYS A 123 -4.90 25.91 29.68
CA CYS A 123 -5.67 24.82 29.06
C CYS A 123 -6.17 23.81 30.09
N LYS A 124 -5.34 23.43 31.08
CA LYS A 124 -5.73 22.48 32.14
C LYS A 124 -6.87 23.03 33.01
N ALA A 125 -6.76 24.28 33.43
CA ALA A 125 -7.79 24.95 34.23
C ALA A 125 -9.15 25.03 33.50
N ARG A 126 -9.12 25.05 32.17
CA ARG A 126 -10.28 25.25 31.29
C ARG A 126 -10.61 24.02 30.45
N ARG A 127 -10.16 22.83 30.89
CA ARG A 127 -10.36 21.57 30.15
C ARG A 127 -11.84 21.26 29.90
N HIS A 128 -12.73 21.72 30.77
CA HIS A 128 -14.18 21.51 30.72
C HIS A 128 -14.96 22.70 30.16
N TRP A 129 -14.29 23.74 29.63
CA TRP A 129 -14.97 24.88 29.04
C TRP A 129 -15.79 24.48 27.81
N THR A 130 -17.03 24.95 27.76
CA THR A 130 -17.87 24.85 26.57
C THR A 130 -17.51 25.98 25.59
N LEU A 131 -17.85 25.80 24.31
CA LEU A 131 -17.55 26.78 23.24
C LEU A 131 -18.09 28.18 23.54
N GLU A 132 -19.20 28.27 24.28
CA GLU A 132 -19.85 29.53 24.66
C GLU A 132 -19.06 30.29 25.73
N GLN A 133 -18.44 29.57 26.67
CA GLN A 133 -17.58 30.13 27.73
C GLN A 133 -16.20 30.55 27.21
N ALA A 134 -15.80 30.05 26.04
CA ALA A 134 -14.53 30.39 25.39
C ALA A 134 -14.63 31.64 24.50
N ARG A 135 -15.83 32.20 24.27
CA ARG A 135 -15.98 33.41 23.48
C ARG A 135 -15.48 34.62 24.28
N PRO A 136 -14.64 35.49 23.69
CA PRO A 136 -14.30 36.75 24.34
C PRO A 136 -15.59 37.55 24.56
N SER A 137 -15.73 38.13 25.75
CA SER A 137 -16.84 39.03 26.06
C SER A 137 -16.87 40.18 25.05
N PRO A 138 -18.06 40.59 24.56
CA PRO A 138 -18.16 41.70 23.65
C PRO A 138 -17.52 42.95 24.30
N PRO A 139 -16.83 43.79 23.51
CA PRO A 139 -16.21 45.00 24.05
C PRO A 139 -17.31 45.89 24.64
N THR A 140 -17.17 46.21 25.93
CA THR A 140 -18.08 47.12 26.61
C THR A 140 -18.00 48.48 25.93
N SER A 141 -19.11 48.94 25.36
CA SER A 141 -19.22 50.26 24.76
C SER A 141 -18.99 51.32 25.84
N VAL A 142 -17.96 52.14 25.65
CA VAL A 142 -17.63 53.30 26.50
C VAL A 142 -18.41 54.51 25.98
#